data_AF-A0A951QPN8-F1
#
_entry.id   AF-A0A951QPN8-F1
#
_cell.length_a   1.000
_cell.length_b   1.000
_cell.length_c   1.000
_cell.angle_alpha   90.00
_cell.angle_beta   90.00
_cell.angle_gamma   90.00
#
_symmetry.space_group_name_H-M   'P 1'
#
loop_
_entity.id
_entity.type
_entity.pdbx_description
1 polymer ?
#
loop_
_entity_poly.entity_id
_entity_poly.type
_entity_poly.pdbx_seq_one_letter_code
_entity_poly.pdbx_strand_id
1 'polypeptide(L)'
;MSAKTENFYFNSELILYTPSKSPLPIHALTLSFTKEKNTLRECRMCFEVNLELYRRIDKEALFNLKPELRASLLNGDFGAELNIEIQATLQPDLLSSLAEYTKPNAVVTYLQNLCQEQPENFLLLSESWYALYVKQKLESGETGYCTFWSYVNPSTIVQENLSKEQINEAMVDFFQDWFDANLSGITQEYYYESFEEITKSFEEFVDTTLRVIPEKSSDISEKLSNPDEKLVDVANEPIEGNIIFEQIAKFFTQDGWQYTKMKGESVLHLMFSGENAQWNCYAKAREKQQQMVFYSICPVKAPENKRLAMAELITKANFETIVGNFEMDFNDGEIRCKTSIHVEGDRLSFALIKNLVYANVSMMDEYLPLFLSVIDGDV
;
A
#
# COMPACT_ATOMS: atom_id res chain seq x y z
N MET A 1 5.81 20.48 32.61
CA MET A 1 5.45 19.37 33.53
C MET A 1 4.98 18.24 32.66
N SER A 2 5.48 17.02 32.84
CA SER A 2 5.19 15.90 31.94
C SER A 2 3.74 15.43 32.06
N ALA A 3 3.12 15.08 30.94
CA ALA A 3 1.85 14.36 30.93
C ALA A 3 1.99 13.03 31.71
N LYS A 4 0.95 12.64 32.42
CA LYS A 4 0.92 11.39 33.19
C LYS A 4 -0.17 10.48 32.63
N THR A 5 0.20 9.27 32.23
CA THR A 5 -0.74 8.26 31.74
C THR A 5 -1.08 7.27 32.85
N GLU A 6 -2.37 7.01 33.07
CA GLU A 6 -2.89 6.05 34.04
C GLU A 6 -3.67 4.97 33.30
N ASN A 7 -3.21 3.72 33.42
CA ASN A 7 -3.84 2.56 32.78
C ASN A 7 -4.70 1.82 33.80
N PHE A 8 -5.87 1.39 33.37
CA PHE A 8 -6.78 0.59 34.18
C PHE A 8 -7.24 -0.64 33.42
N TYR A 9 -7.04 -1.80 34.04
CA TYR A 9 -7.40 -3.10 33.52
C TYR A 9 -8.76 -3.49 34.10
N PHE A 10 -9.71 -3.84 33.24
CA PHE A 10 -11.08 -4.15 33.70
C PHE A 10 -11.72 -5.34 32.99
N ASN A 11 -11.15 -5.80 31.88
CA ASN A 11 -11.45 -7.09 31.26
C ASN A 11 -12.94 -7.45 31.22
N SER A 12 -13.74 -6.63 30.53
CA SER A 12 -15.19 -6.78 30.49
C SER A 12 -15.75 -6.65 29.08
N GLU A 13 -16.89 -7.28 28.82
CA GLU A 13 -17.65 -7.02 27.60
C GLU A 13 -18.22 -5.60 27.61
N LEU A 14 -18.07 -4.90 26.49
CA LEU A 14 -18.73 -3.63 26.20
C LEU A 14 -19.44 -3.75 24.86
N ILE A 15 -20.62 -3.14 24.73
CA ILE A 15 -21.36 -3.10 23.47
C ILE A 15 -21.21 -1.71 22.89
N LEU A 16 -20.47 -1.62 21.79
CA LEU A 16 -20.45 -0.44 20.94
C LEU A 16 -21.50 -0.57 19.84
N TYR A 17 -21.74 0.50 19.10
CA TYR A 17 -22.73 0.54 18.03
C TYR A 17 -22.14 1.11 16.75
N THR A 18 -22.50 0.49 15.63
CA THR A 18 -22.12 0.98 14.30
C THR A 18 -22.94 2.22 13.90
N PRO A 19 -22.56 2.94 12.83
CA PRO A 19 -23.39 4.03 12.28
C PRO A 19 -24.83 3.60 11.94
N SER A 20 -25.02 2.34 11.57
CA SER A 20 -26.32 1.71 11.31
C SER A 20 -27.07 1.27 12.58
N LYS A 21 -26.56 1.64 13.76
CA LYS A 21 -27.09 1.33 15.10
C LYS A 21 -27.14 -0.16 15.44
N SER A 22 -26.34 -0.97 14.77
CA SER A 22 -26.25 -2.39 15.08
C SER A 22 -25.20 -2.62 16.18
N PRO A 23 -25.44 -3.56 17.11
CA PRO A 23 -24.53 -3.81 18.22
C PRO A 23 -23.21 -4.43 17.73
N LEU A 24 -22.15 -4.08 18.44
CA LEU A 24 -20.78 -4.48 18.21
C LEU A 24 -20.16 -4.85 19.57
N PRO A 25 -20.35 -6.11 20.03
CA PRO A 25 -19.81 -6.56 21.31
C PRO A 25 -18.29 -6.70 21.22
N ILE A 26 -17.55 -6.00 22.06
CA ILE A 26 -16.09 -6.05 22.16
C ILE A 26 -15.64 -6.53 23.54
N HIS A 27 -14.48 -7.16 23.61
CA HIS A 27 -13.89 -7.54 24.89
C HIS A 27 -12.86 -6.49 25.33
N ALA A 28 -13.29 -5.53 26.15
CA ALA A 28 -12.44 -4.42 26.54
C ALA A 28 -11.45 -4.82 27.64
N LEU A 29 -10.16 -4.68 27.35
CA LEU A 29 -9.07 -5.08 28.23
C LEU A 29 -8.66 -3.94 29.16
N THR A 30 -8.37 -2.78 28.56
CA THR A 30 -7.79 -1.62 29.27
C THR A 30 -8.37 -0.29 28.83
N LEU A 31 -8.43 0.65 29.77
CA LEU A 31 -8.68 2.06 29.53
C LEU A 31 -7.51 2.88 30.06
N SER A 32 -6.94 3.76 29.24
CA SER A 32 -5.73 4.53 29.56
C SER A 32 -5.99 6.02 29.42
N PHE A 33 -5.73 6.78 30.50
CA PHE A 33 -5.96 8.22 30.54
C PHE A 33 -4.64 8.97 30.61
N THR A 34 -4.39 9.84 29.64
CA THR A 34 -3.29 10.81 29.71
C THR A 34 -3.83 12.12 30.25
N LYS A 35 -3.22 12.64 31.32
CA LYS A 35 -3.60 13.91 31.95
C LYS A 35 -2.44 14.88 32.01
N GLU A 36 -2.76 16.15 31.87
CA GLU A 36 -1.82 17.26 32.03
C GLU A 36 -2.50 18.34 32.87
N LYS A 37 -1.89 18.77 33.99
CA LYS A 37 -2.47 19.76 34.92
C LYS A 37 -3.92 19.43 35.35
N ASN A 38 -4.23 18.15 35.59
CA ASN A 38 -5.56 17.60 35.89
C ASN A 38 -6.61 17.66 34.77
N THR A 39 -6.29 18.19 33.60
CA THR A 39 -7.15 18.12 32.42
C THR A 39 -6.94 16.78 31.70
N LEU A 40 -8.03 16.10 31.36
CA LEU A 40 -7.98 14.90 30.53
C LEU A 40 -7.52 15.29 29.12
N ARG A 41 -6.40 14.72 28.70
CA ARG A 41 -5.80 14.98 27.39
C ARG A 41 -6.10 13.89 26.38
N GLU A 42 -6.21 12.65 26.85
CA GLU A 42 -6.40 11.52 25.96
C GLU A 42 -7.10 10.39 26.72
N CYS A 43 -7.97 9.67 26.02
CA CYS A 43 -8.63 8.46 26.48
C CYS A 43 -8.39 7.36 25.44
N ARG A 44 -7.62 6.33 25.78
CA ARG A 44 -7.40 5.16 24.92
C ARG A 44 -8.08 3.93 25.49
N MET A 45 -8.58 3.09 24.61
CA MET A 45 -9.13 1.79 24.94
C MET A 45 -8.40 0.70 24.15
N CYS A 46 -7.96 -0.36 24.82
CA CYS A 46 -7.55 -1.59 24.15
C CYS A 46 -8.63 -2.64 24.35
N PHE A 47 -9.01 -3.30 23.27
CA PHE A 47 -10.02 -4.35 23.28
C PHE A 47 -9.68 -5.45 22.28
N GLU A 48 -10.25 -6.63 22.51
CA GLU A 48 -10.10 -7.80 21.68
C GLU A 48 -11.38 -8.09 20.90
N VAL A 49 -11.20 -8.56 19.67
CA VAL A 49 -12.26 -9.05 18.78
C VAL A 49 -11.82 -10.36 18.12
N ASN A 50 -12.78 -11.24 17.82
CA ASN A 50 -12.48 -12.42 17.03
C ASN A 50 -12.35 -12.06 15.52
N LEU A 51 -11.87 -13.00 14.71
CA LEU A 51 -11.64 -12.76 13.28
C LEU A 51 -12.93 -12.40 12.51
N GLU A 52 -14.09 -12.95 12.88
CA GLU A 52 -15.36 -12.63 12.23
C GLU A 52 -15.78 -11.17 12.47
N LEU A 53 -15.70 -10.73 13.72
CA LEU A 53 -16.00 -9.37 14.11
C LEU A 53 -14.98 -8.39 13.53
N TYR A 54 -13.70 -8.77 13.47
CA TYR A 54 -12.69 -7.97 12.81
C TYR A 54 -12.96 -7.80 11.31
N ARG A 55 -13.35 -8.86 10.58
CA ARG A 55 -13.74 -8.74 9.16
C ARG A 55 -14.91 -7.78 8.95
N ARG A 56 -15.80 -7.71 9.93
CA ARG A 56 -16.91 -6.76 9.91
C ARG A 56 -16.42 -5.33 10.14
N ILE A 57 -15.57 -5.11 11.15
CA ILE A 57 -14.90 -3.83 11.42
C ILE A 57 -14.15 -3.35 10.17
N ASP A 58 -13.40 -4.24 9.55
CA ASP A 58 -12.65 -4.00 8.32
C ASP A 58 -13.56 -3.58 7.16
N LYS A 59 -14.60 -4.37 6.88
CA LYS A 59 -15.53 -4.13 5.76
C LYS A 59 -16.36 -2.85 5.93
N GLU A 60 -16.79 -2.55 7.15
CA GLU A 60 -17.61 -1.38 7.47
C GLU A 60 -16.75 -0.15 7.83
N ALA A 61 -15.41 -0.26 7.78
CA ALA A 61 -14.45 0.78 8.16
C ALA A 61 -14.68 1.37 9.57
N LEU A 62 -15.19 0.55 10.50
CA LEU A 62 -15.54 0.99 11.87
C LEU A 62 -14.30 1.46 12.63
N PHE A 63 -14.47 2.33 13.63
CA PHE A 63 -13.36 2.94 14.38
C PHE A 63 -12.46 3.80 13.49
N ASN A 64 -13.04 4.40 12.44
CA ASN A 64 -12.33 5.19 11.45
C ASN A 64 -11.17 4.41 10.79
N LEU A 65 -11.33 3.10 10.64
CA LEU A 65 -10.38 2.20 9.95
C LEU A 65 -10.67 2.17 8.45
N LYS A 66 -10.62 3.31 7.77
CA LYS A 66 -10.71 3.29 6.29
C LYS A 66 -9.49 2.57 5.69
N PRO A 67 -9.63 1.74 4.64
CA PRO A 67 -8.51 0.98 4.06
C PRO A 67 -7.26 1.81 3.74
N GLU A 68 -7.46 3.00 3.19
CA GLU A 68 -6.42 3.97 2.83
C GLU A 68 -5.63 4.50 4.04
N LEU A 69 -6.20 4.48 5.24
CA LEU A 69 -5.56 4.98 6.47
C LEU A 69 -4.75 3.92 7.22
N ARG A 70 -4.53 2.75 6.64
CA ARG A 70 -3.86 1.62 7.28
C ARG A 70 -2.52 1.38 6.62
N ALA A 71 -1.46 1.25 7.42
CA ALA A 71 -0.20 0.73 6.92
C ALA A 71 -0.35 -0.74 6.52
N SER A 72 0.62 -1.28 5.76
CA SER A 72 0.54 -2.68 5.34
C SER A 72 0.64 -3.63 6.53
N LEU A 73 -0.03 -4.77 6.37
CA LEU A 73 -0.04 -5.83 7.37
C LEU A 73 1.34 -6.49 7.46
N LEU A 74 1.99 -6.31 8.61
CA LEU A 74 3.27 -6.93 8.91
C LEU A 74 3.06 -8.40 9.27
N ASN A 75 3.95 -9.30 8.80
CA ASN A 75 3.99 -10.72 9.18
C ASN A 75 2.78 -11.58 8.75
N GLY A 76 2.00 -11.14 7.74
CA GLY A 76 0.96 -11.95 7.09
C GLY A 76 -0.43 -11.85 7.74
N ASP A 77 -1.40 -12.60 7.22
CA ASP A 77 -2.81 -12.48 7.62
C ASP A 77 -3.09 -12.84 9.09
N PHE A 78 -4.16 -12.26 9.63
CA PHE A 78 -4.66 -12.63 10.95
C PHE A 78 -5.16 -14.09 10.96
N GLY A 79 -4.74 -14.85 11.98
CA GLY A 79 -5.20 -16.21 12.24
C GLY A 79 -6.62 -16.27 12.80
N ALA A 80 -7.28 -17.43 12.64
CA ALA A 80 -8.67 -17.63 13.06
C ALA A 80 -8.84 -18.01 14.54
N GLU A 81 -7.79 -18.46 15.22
CA GLU A 81 -7.89 -19.06 16.55
C GLU A 81 -7.74 -18.06 17.70
N LEU A 82 -6.92 -17.03 17.52
CA LEU A 82 -6.62 -16.04 18.56
C LEU A 82 -7.37 -14.74 18.30
N ASN A 83 -7.70 -14.01 19.37
CA ASN A 83 -8.32 -12.69 19.23
C ASN A 83 -7.31 -11.68 18.66
N ILE A 84 -7.86 -10.69 17.96
CA ILE A 84 -7.15 -9.54 17.43
C ILE A 84 -7.34 -8.39 18.41
N GLU A 85 -6.25 -7.81 18.87
CA GLU A 85 -6.22 -6.64 19.76
C GLU A 85 -6.28 -5.36 18.91
N ILE A 86 -7.19 -4.46 19.26
CA ILE A 86 -7.31 -3.13 18.68
C ILE A 86 -7.10 -2.12 19.81
N GLN A 87 -6.16 -1.20 19.61
CA GLN A 87 -6.01 0.00 20.44
C GLN A 87 -6.62 1.18 19.71
N ALA A 88 -7.57 1.88 20.35
CA ALA A 88 -8.22 3.06 19.80
C ALA A 88 -8.18 4.24 20.78
N THR A 89 -8.16 5.47 20.25
CA THR A 89 -8.30 6.71 21.03
C THR A 89 -9.67 7.33 20.81
N LEU A 90 -10.26 7.88 21.86
CA LEU A 90 -11.51 8.63 21.76
C LEU A 90 -11.29 9.92 20.98
N GLN A 91 -12.30 10.36 20.22
CA GLN A 91 -12.29 11.66 19.57
C GLN A 91 -12.08 12.80 20.60
N PRO A 92 -11.27 13.83 20.28
CA PRO A 92 -10.92 14.88 21.24
C PRO A 92 -12.09 15.72 21.76
N ASP A 93 -13.11 15.93 20.94
CA ASP A 93 -14.35 16.66 21.29
C ASP A 93 -15.15 15.94 22.38
N LEU A 94 -15.16 14.61 22.34
CA LEU A 94 -15.85 13.77 23.32
C LEU A 94 -15.09 13.65 24.64
N LEU A 95 -13.81 14.05 24.74
CA LEU A 95 -13.07 14.05 26.01
C LEU A 95 -13.73 14.93 27.08
N SER A 96 -14.40 16.01 26.65
CA SER A 96 -15.13 16.92 27.54
C SER A 96 -16.24 16.21 28.32
N SER A 97 -16.90 15.23 27.71
CA SER A 97 -17.93 14.41 28.37
C SER A 97 -17.36 13.53 29.49
N LEU A 98 -16.04 13.29 29.48
CA LEU A 98 -15.33 12.51 30.48
C LEU A 98 -14.61 13.39 31.52
N ALA A 99 -14.69 14.72 31.41
CA ALA A 99 -13.90 15.64 32.22
C ALA A 99 -14.21 15.57 33.72
N GLU A 100 -15.45 15.20 34.08
CA GLU A 100 -15.88 15.03 35.48
C GLU A 100 -15.22 13.83 36.16
N TYR A 101 -14.67 12.89 35.38
CA TYR A 101 -14.08 11.67 35.90
C TYR A 101 -12.57 11.81 36.13
N THR A 102 -12.19 11.79 37.40
CA THR A 102 -10.79 11.94 37.80
C THR A 102 -9.99 10.64 37.72
N LYS A 103 -10.64 9.48 37.58
CA LYS A 103 -9.98 8.15 37.54
C LYS A 103 -10.54 7.27 36.43
N PRO A 104 -9.73 6.44 35.76
CA PRO A 104 -10.20 5.57 34.67
C PRO A 104 -11.29 4.57 35.11
N ASN A 105 -11.23 4.06 36.34
CA ASN A 105 -12.21 3.09 36.85
C ASN A 105 -13.64 3.65 36.90
N ALA A 106 -13.80 4.93 37.22
CA ALA A 106 -15.10 5.59 37.24
C ALA A 106 -15.69 5.72 35.82
N VAL A 107 -14.84 5.91 34.80
CA VAL A 107 -15.27 5.94 33.40
C VAL A 107 -15.66 4.56 32.90
N VAL A 108 -14.95 3.51 33.29
CA VAL A 108 -15.38 2.14 32.97
C VAL A 108 -16.79 1.88 33.49
N THR A 109 -17.05 2.19 34.77
CA THR A 109 -18.39 2.05 35.35
C THR A 109 -19.42 2.92 34.61
N TYR A 110 -19.04 4.14 34.23
CA TYR A 110 -19.91 5.03 33.45
C TYR A 110 -20.25 4.45 32.07
N LEU A 111 -19.27 3.97 31.31
CA LEU A 111 -19.48 3.34 30.00
C LEU A 111 -20.36 2.08 30.12
N GLN A 112 -20.13 1.25 31.15
CA GLN A 112 -20.96 0.07 31.41
C GLN A 112 -22.41 0.43 31.72
N ASN A 113 -22.65 1.50 32.50
CA ASN A 113 -24.00 1.99 32.78
C ASN A 113 -24.64 2.59 31.53
N LEU A 114 -23.89 3.34 30.72
CA LEU A 114 -24.39 3.88 29.44
C LEU A 114 -24.87 2.77 28.51
N CYS A 115 -24.18 1.62 28.44
CA CYS A 115 -24.63 0.48 27.65
C CYS A 115 -26.04 -0.01 28.04
N GLN A 116 -26.43 0.14 29.32
CA GLN A 116 -27.73 -0.30 29.82
C GLN A 116 -28.79 0.80 29.73
N GLU A 117 -28.41 2.04 30.03
CA GLU A 117 -29.35 3.16 30.20
C GLU A 117 -29.55 3.97 28.93
N GLN A 118 -28.50 4.17 28.13
CA GLN A 118 -28.46 5.06 26.98
C GLN A 118 -27.57 4.49 25.86
N PRO A 119 -27.99 3.40 25.20
CA PRO A 119 -27.19 2.74 24.14
C PRO A 119 -26.89 3.65 22.93
N GLU A 120 -27.65 4.72 22.76
CA GLU A 120 -27.50 5.71 21.69
C GLU A 120 -26.48 6.83 22.04
N ASN A 121 -25.78 6.73 23.18
CA ASN A 121 -24.79 7.72 23.58
C ASN A 121 -23.59 7.73 22.61
N PHE A 122 -23.14 8.92 22.22
CA PHE A 122 -22.02 9.09 21.29
C PHE A 122 -20.76 8.34 21.74
N LEU A 123 -20.48 8.22 23.04
CA LEU A 123 -19.30 7.48 23.55
C LEU A 123 -19.31 5.99 23.20
N LEU A 124 -20.49 5.43 22.89
CA LEU A 124 -20.67 4.03 22.52
C LEU A 124 -20.68 3.79 21.01
N LEU A 125 -20.56 4.83 20.18
CA LEU A 125 -20.46 4.66 18.73
C LEU A 125 -19.04 4.25 18.34
N SER A 126 -18.90 3.33 17.38
CA SER A 126 -17.58 2.97 16.82
C SER A 126 -16.85 4.18 16.25
N GLU A 127 -17.59 5.09 15.61
CA GLU A 127 -17.01 6.26 14.93
C GLU A 127 -16.47 7.32 15.88
N SER A 128 -16.82 7.24 17.16
CA SER A 128 -16.27 8.09 18.21
C SER A 128 -14.84 7.75 18.59
N TRP A 129 -14.26 6.72 17.96
CA TRP A 129 -12.95 6.20 18.27
C TRP A 129 -12.09 6.09 17.00
N TYR A 130 -10.84 6.49 17.09
CA TYR A 130 -9.81 6.30 16.05
C TYR A 130 -8.91 5.14 16.44
N ALA A 131 -8.97 4.05 15.68
CA ALA A 131 -8.04 2.94 15.87
C ALA A 131 -6.60 3.40 15.54
N LEU A 132 -5.66 3.10 16.44
CA LEU A 132 -4.23 3.44 16.32
C LEU A 132 -3.42 2.22 15.85
N TYR A 133 -3.71 1.05 16.42
CA TYR A 133 -3.01 -0.20 16.14
C TYR A 133 -3.98 -1.36 16.10
N VAL A 134 -3.72 -2.31 15.21
CA VAL A 134 -4.41 -3.59 15.13
C VAL A 134 -3.34 -4.68 15.14
N LYS A 135 -3.39 -5.58 16.11
CA LYS A 135 -2.32 -6.55 16.38
C LYS A 135 -2.87 -7.91 16.78
N GLN A 136 -2.16 -8.98 16.43
CA GLN A 136 -2.43 -10.33 16.90
C GLN A 136 -1.11 -11.04 17.17
N LYS A 137 -0.98 -11.62 18.36
CA LYS A 137 0.19 -12.41 18.74
C LYS A 137 -0.03 -13.86 18.31
N LEU A 138 0.68 -14.30 17.28
CA LEU A 138 0.71 -15.68 16.81
C LEU A 138 1.97 -16.40 17.31
N GLU A 139 2.00 -17.73 17.19
CA GLU A 139 3.21 -18.52 17.51
C GLU A 139 4.41 -18.13 16.62
N SER A 140 4.15 -17.70 15.39
CA SER A 140 5.15 -17.24 14.42
C SER A 140 5.65 -15.81 14.66
N GLY A 141 5.04 -15.06 15.59
CA GLY A 141 5.34 -13.66 15.86
C GLY A 141 4.09 -12.78 15.96
N GLU A 142 4.27 -11.48 16.14
CA GLU A 142 3.18 -10.50 16.13
C GLU A 142 2.87 -10.09 14.67
N THR A 143 1.63 -10.27 14.23
CA THR A 143 1.12 -9.69 12.98
C THR A 143 0.25 -8.48 13.30
N GLY A 144 0.22 -7.49 12.42
CA GLY A 144 -0.58 -6.29 12.61
C GLY A 144 -0.16 -5.11 11.75
N TYR A 145 -0.84 -4.00 11.95
CA TYR A 145 -0.52 -2.72 11.31
C TYR A 145 -0.81 -1.55 12.26
N CYS A 146 -0.15 -0.43 11.98
CA CYS A 146 -0.49 0.88 12.53
C CYS A 146 -1.38 1.64 11.54
N THR A 147 -2.07 2.66 12.04
CA THR A 147 -2.90 3.53 11.22
C THR A 147 -2.30 4.93 11.14
N PHE A 148 -2.78 5.72 10.18
CA PHE A 148 -2.51 7.16 10.09
C PHE A 148 -2.68 7.88 11.44
N TRP A 149 -3.73 7.51 12.19
CA TRP A 149 -4.05 8.10 13.50
C TRP A 149 -2.96 7.88 14.55
N SER A 150 -2.12 6.86 14.41
CA SER A 150 -0.98 6.62 15.31
C SER A 150 0.18 7.59 15.08
N TYR A 151 0.33 8.13 13.88
CA TYR A 151 1.36 9.13 13.53
C TYR A 151 0.92 10.52 13.94
N VAL A 152 -0.30 10.92 13.54
CA VAL A 152 -0.77 12.29 13.77
C VAL A 152 -1.34 12.50 15.19
N ASN A 153 -1.87 11.46 15.82
CA ASN A 153 -2.59 11.46 17.10
C ASN A 153 -3.62 12.62 17.24
N PRO A 154 -4.93 12.34 17.05
CA PRO A 154 -6.00 13.34 17.15
C PRO A 154 -5.98 14.20 18.43
N SER A 155 -5.63 13.60 19.58
CA SER A 155 -5.63 14.31 20.86
C SER A 155 -4.51 15.35 20.95
N THR A 156 -3.35 15.06 20.34
CA THR A 156 -2.20 15.96 20.31
C THR A 156 -2.47 17.18 19.43
N ILE A 157 -3.09 16.99 18.26
CA ILE A 157 -3.44 18.07 17.31
C ILE A 157 -4.27 19.17 17.99
N VAL A 158 -5.30 18.76 18.73
CA VAL A 158 -6.25 19.69 19.36
C VAL A 158 -5.62 20.49 20.50
N GLN A 159 -4.63 19.92 21.19
CA GLN A 159 -4.21 20.40 22.50
C GLN A 159 -2.85 21.06 22.51
N GLU A 160 -1.88 20.54 21.75
CA GLU A 160 -0.51 21.05 21.75
C GLU A 160 -0.31 22.23 20.78
N ASN A 161 -1.36 22.66 20.07
CA ASN A 161 -1.26 23.64 18.99
C ASN A 161 -0.12 23.26 18.03
N LEU A 162 -0.02 21.96 17.68
CA LEU A 162 1.02 21.43 16.78
C LEU A 162 1.24 22.40 15.61
N SER A 163 2.50 22.62 15.29
CA SER A 163 2.87 23.41 14.12
C SER A 163 2.45 22.68 12.84
N LYS A 164 2.20 23.42 11.77
CA LYS A 164 1.85 22.84 10.46
C LYS A 164 2.93 21.86 10.01
N GLU A 165 4.17 22.19 10.30
CA GLU A 165 5.37 21.40 10.00
C GLU A 165 5.34 20.02 10.67
N GLN A 166 4.97 19.94 11.96
CA GLN A 166 4.92 18.67 12.69
C GLN A 166 3.81 17.74 12.20
N ILE A 167 2.67 18.32 11.82
CA ILE A 167 1.57 17.55 11.24
C ILE A 167 2.00 17.02 9.88
N ASN A 168 2.61 17.87 9.05
CA ASN A 168 3.11 17.48 7.74
C ASN A 168 4.19 16.41 7.83
N GLU A 169 5.11 16.49 8.78
CA GLU A 169 6.12 15.47 9.04
C GLU A 169 5.48 14.12 9.40
N ALA A 170 4.50 14.10 10.31
CA ALA A 170 3.78 12.87 10.66
C ALA A 170 3.00 12.27 9.48
N MET A 171 2.44 13.10 8.60
CA MET A 171 1.80 12.62 7.38
C MET A 171 2.84 12.02 6.42
N VAL A 172 3.97 12.70 6.20
CA VAL A 172 5.07 12.21 5.36
C VAL A 172 5.60 10.87 5.88
N ASP A 173 5.84 10.75 7.18
CA ASP A 173 6.32 9.51 7.80
C ASP A 173 5.34 8.35 7.57
N PHE A 174 4.04 8.58 7.76
CA PHE A 174 3.02 7.57 7.47
C PHE A 174 3.04 7.16 5.99
N PHE A 175 3.14 8.13 5.08
CA PHE A 175 3.18 7.85 3.65
C PHE A 175 4.42 7.07 3.23
N GLN A 176 5.58 7.38 3.81
CA GLN A 176 6.82 6.64 3.55
C GLN A 176 6.70 5.20 4.03
N ASP A 177 6.21 4.97 5.24
CA ASP A 177 6.02 3.62 5.79
C ASP A 177 4.96 2.82 5.00
N TRP A 178 3.85 3.47 4.64
CA TRP A 178 2.82 2.89 3.79
C TRP A 178 3.38 2.53 2.41
N PHE A 179 4.19 3.42 1.84
CA PHE A 179 4.82 3.22 0.54
C PHE A 179 5.80 2.05 0.57
N ASP A 180 6.74 2.05 1.53
CA ASP A 180 7.77 1.03 1.66
C ASP A 180 7.17 -0.37 1.84
N ALA A 181 6.05 -0.46 2.54
CA ALA A 181 5.39 -1.72 2.79
C ALA A 181 4.51 -2.20 1.61
N ASN A 182 4.13 -1.29 0.68
CA ASN A 182 3.37 -1.59 -0.53
C ASN A 182 4.21 -1.56 -1.84
N LEU A 183 5.53 -1.34 -1.73
CA LEU A 183 6.53 -1.27 -2.82
C LEU A 183 6.42 -2.38 -3.87
N SER A 184 5.92 -3.57 -3.48
CA SER A 184 5.79 -4.73 -4.36
C SER A 184 4.48 -4.77 -5.15
N GLY A 185 4.04 -3.69 -5.79
CA GLY A 185 2.74 -3.79 -6.47
C GLY A 185 2.13 -2.53 -7.04
N ILE A 186 2.25 -1.42 -6.31
CA ILE A 186 1.46 -0.23 -6.60
C ILE A 186 2.01 0.57 -7.78
N THR A 187 1.10 1.11 -8.59
CA THR A 187 1.44 2.08 -9.63
C THR A 187 1.58 3.46 -9.00
N GLN A 188 2.34 4.35 -9.63
CA GLN A 188 2.39 5.77 -9.23
C GLN A 188 0.99 6.41 -9.19
N GLU A 189 0.07 5.98 -10.09
CA GLU A 189 -1.32 6.41 -10.10
C GLU A 189 -2.07 6.00 -8.83
N TYR A 190 -1.95 4.73 -8.40
CA TYR A 190 -2.53 4.27 -7.13
C TYR A 190 -1.92 4.96 -5.91
N TYR A 191 -0.63 5.29 -5.98
CA TYR A 191 0.04 6.07 -4.94
C TYR A 191 -0.56 7.48 -4.83
N TYR A 192 -0.76 8.20 -5.94
CA TYR A 192 -1.43 9.50 -5.94
C TYR A 192 -2.89 9.42 -5.48
N GLU A 193 -3.65 8.44 -5.97
CA GLU A 193 -5.03 8.23 -5.53
C GLU A 193 -5.12 7.98 -4.02
N SER A 194 -4.27 7.09 -3.51
CA SER A 194 -4.20 6.81 -2.06
C SER A 194 -3.79 8.06 -1.28
N PHE A 195 -2.85 8.85 -1.81
CA PHE A 195 -2.44 10.12 -1.22
C PHE A 195 -3.58 11.13 -1.15
N GLU A 196 -4.38 11.27 -2.22
CA GLU A 196 -5.56 12.12 -2.22
C GLU A 196 -6.63 11.63 -1.22
N GLU A 197 -6.88 10.32 -1.13
CA GLU A 197 -7.86 9.75 -0.20
C GLU A 197 -7.47 9.94 1.27
N ILE A 198 -6.20 9.75 1.61
CA ILE A 198 -5.65 10.00 2.95
C ILE A 198 -5.73 11.50 3.27
N THR A 199 -5.33 12.37 2.34
CA THR A 199 -5.41 13.83 2.51
C THR A 199 -6.85 14.28 2.76
N LYS A 200 -7.80 13.77 1.96
CA LYS A 200 -9.23 14.04 2.15
C LYS A 200 -9.74 13.56 3.50
N SER A 201 -9.33 12.37 3.95
CA SER A 201 -9.70 11.86 5.28
C SER A 201 -9.14 12.71 6.41
N PHE A 202 -7.95 13.28 6.23
CA PHE A 202 -7.41 14.26 7.15
C PHE A 202 -8.22 15.57 7.13
N GLU A 203 -8.55 16.12 5.96
CA GLU A 203 -9.39 17.31 5.83
C GLU A 203 -10.78 17.13 6.49
N GLU A 204 -11.40 15.96 6.34
CA GLU A 204 -12.67 15.61 7.01
C GLU A 204 -12.53 15.63 8.54
N PHE A 205 -11.44 15.07 9.07
CA PHE A 205 -11.12 15.12 10.51
C PHE A 205 -10.94 16.56 10.98
N VAL A 206 -10.23 17.39 10.20
CA VAL A 206 -9.98 18.79 10.50
C VAL A 206 -11.28 19.58 10.54
N ASP A 207 -12.14 19.48 9.53
CA ASP A 207 -13.44 20.18 9.49
C ASP A 207 -14.33 19.76 10.68
N THR A 208 -14.37 18.46 10.98
CA THR A 208 -15.16 17.94 12.12
C THR A 208 -14.65 18.50 13.46
N THR A 209 -13.34 18.52 13.65
CA THR A 209 -12.70 19.03 14.87
C THR A 209 -12.86 20.55 15.01
N LEU A 210 -12.70 21.29 13.91
CA LEU A 210 -12.79 22.75 13.85
C LEU A 210 -14.19 23.27 14.20
N ARG A 211 -15.25 22.54 13.84
CA ARG A 211 -16.64 22.89 14.18
C ARG A 211 -16.89 22.95 15.69
N VAL A 212 -16.14 22.18 16.48
CA VAL A 212 -16.32 22.09 17.94
C VAL A 212 -15.45 23.10 18.70
N ILE A 213 -14.43 23.70 18.06
CA ILE A 213 -13.53 24.69 18.69
C ILE A 213 -13.53 26.00 17.88
N PRO A 214 -14.65 26.77 17.86
CA PRO A 214 -14.78 27.96 17.02
C PRO A 214 -13.74 29.04 17.34
N GLU A 215 -13.37 29.17 18.61
CA GLU A 215 -12.46 30.21 19.12
C GLU A 215 -11.00 30.04 18.63
N LYS A 216 -10.61 28.85 18.16
CA LYS A 216 -9.28 28.59 17.56
C LYS A 216 -9.34 28.32 16.05
N SER A 217 -10.51 28.51 15.44
CA SER A 217 -10.80 28.05 14.09
C SER A 217 -9.98 28.74 12.99
N SER A 218 -9.54 29.99 13.20
CA SER A 218 -8.71 30.69 12.21
C SER A 218 -7.27 30.15 12.16
N ASP A 219 -6.64 29.98 13.32
CA ASP A 219 -5.23 29.53 13.42
C ASP A 219 -5.08 28.05 13.06
N ILE A 220 -6.06 27.23 13.44
CA ILE A 220 -6.08 25.80 13.16
C ILE A 220 -6.45 25.55 11.69
N SER A 221 -7.39 26.30 11.11
CA SER A 221 -7.68 26.18 9.67
C SER A 221 -6.51 26.65 8.82
N GLU A 222 -5.82 27.76 9.15
CA GLU A 222 -4.64 28.20 8.39
C GLU A 222 -3.46 27.21 8.49
N LYS A 223 -3.26 26.57 9.65
CA LYS A 223 -2.25 25.51 9.85
C LYS A 223 -2.59 24.20 9.14
N LEU A 224 -3.87 23.90 8.94
CA LEU A 224 -4.34 22.61 8.42
C LEU A 224 -4.88 22.69 6.98
N SER A 225 -5.00 23.90 6.42
CA SER A 225 -5.42 24.10 5.03
C SER A 225 -4.22 23.96 4.09
N ASN A 226 -4.39 23.09 3.10
CA ASN A 226 -3.45 22.67 2.08
C ASN A 226 -2.22 21.89 2.60
N PRO A 227 -2.00 20.64 2.14
CA PRO A 227 -0.68 20.02 2.26
C PRO A 227 0.38 20.98 1.70
N ASP A 228 1.48 21.16 2.41
CA ASP A 228 2.57 22.05 1.96
C ASP A 228 3.06 21.63 0.56
N GLU A 229 3.63 22.57 -0.22
CA GLU A 229 4.35 22.24 -1.47
C GLU A 229 5.34 21.08 -1.26
N LYS A 230 5.92 20.93 -0.06
CA LYS A 230 6.77 19.79 0.32
C LYS A 230 6.07 18.43 0.31
N LEU A 231 4.80 18.34 0.68
CA LEU A 231 4.02 17.09 0.63
C LEU A 231 3.67 16.73 -0.81
N VAL A 232 3.37 17.73 -1.63
CA VAL A 232 3.18 17.58 -3.07
C VAL A 232 4.49 17.22 -3.76
N ASP A 233 5.63 17.76 -3.31
CA ASP A 233 6.97 17.41 -3.78
C ASP A 233 7.36 15.99 -3.36
N VAL A 234 7.07 15.56 -2.13
CA VAL A 234 7.27 14.15 -1.68
C VAL A 234 6.36 13.20 -2.47
N ALA A 235 5.12 13.60 -2.77
CA ALA A 235 4.21 12.82 -3.60
C ALA A 235 4.63 12.80 -5.10
N ASN A 236 5.34 13.85 -5.54
CA ASN A 236 5.88 14.00 -6.89
C ASN A 236 7.34 13.55 -7.03
N GLU A 237 8.00 13.20 -5.93
CA GLU A 237 9.34 12.66 -5.96
C GLU A 237 9.26 11.29 -6.65
N PRO A 238 10.06 11.05 -7.71
CA PRO A 238 10.05 9.77 -8.37
C PRO A 238 10.43 8.72 -7.33
N ILE A 239 9.55 7.74 -7.14
CA ILE A 239 9.79 6.55 -6.34
C ILE A 239 11.16 5.96 -6.72
N GLU A 240 12.18 6.22 -5.90
CA GLU A 240 13.56 5.77 -6.15
C GLU A 240 13.61 4.25 -5.97
N GLY A 241 13.28 3.52 -7.02
CA GLY A 241 13.40 2.07 -7.04
C GLY A 241 12.75 1.35 -8.21
N ASN A 242 11.74 1.93 -8.87
CA ASN A 242 10.98 1.26 -9.94
C ASN A 242 10.70 2.15 -11.17
N ILE A 243 11.51 3.20 -11.40
CA ILE A 243 11.29 4.17 -12.48
C ILE A 243 11.24 3.48 -13.85
N ILE A 244 12.12 2.52 -14.11
CA ILE A 244 12.15 1.80 -15.40
C ILE A 244 10.91 0.92 -15.54
N PHE A 245 10.56 0.17 -14.50
CA PHE A 245 9.39 -0.70 -14.48
C PHE A 245 8.09 0.06 -14.73
N GLU A 246 7.94 1.24 -14.12
CA GLU A 246 6.77 2.08 -14.33
C GLU A 246 6.68 2.61 -15.77
N GLN A 247 7.79 3.06 -16.36
CA GLN A 247 7.79 3.52 -17.75
C GLN A 247 7.42 2.39 -18.71
N ILE A 248 7.90 1.18 -18.44
CA ILE A 248 7.53 -0.03 -19.20
C ILE A 248 6.03 -0.31 -19.07
N ALA A 249 5.48 -0.34 -17.85
CA ALA A 249 4.06 -0.59 -17.62
C ALA A 249 3.18 0.47 -18.27
N LYS A 250 3.51 1.76 -18.08
CA LYS A 250 2.82 2.90 -18.71
C LYS A 250 2.83 2.78 -20.22
N PHE A 251 3.96 2.42 -20.83
CA PHE A 251 4.06 2.18 -22.27
C PHE A 251 3.06 1.11 -22.72
N PHE A 252 3.06 -0.08 -22.11
CA PHE A 252 2.21 -1.18 -22.57
C PHE A 252 0.72 -0.89 -22.36
N THR A 253 0.34 -0.22 -21.27
CA THR A 253 -1.04 0.24 -21.05
C THR A 253 -1.46 1.23 -22.14
N GLN A 254 -0.64 2.22 -22.45
CA GLN A 254 -0.95 3.26 -23.44
C GLN A 254 -0.95 2.72 -24.87
N ASP A 255 -0.05 1.79 -25.20
CA ASP A 255 0.06 1.16 -26.51
C ASP A 255 -0.98 0.03 -26.69
N GLY A 256 -1.79 -0.26 -25.65
CA GLY A 256 -2.97 -1.14 -25.73
C GLY A 256 -2.67 -2.63 -25.55
N TRP A 257 -1.50 -2.98 -25.01
CA TRP A 257 -1.11 -4.37 -24.78
C TRP A 257 -1.68 -4.90 -23.47
N GLN A 258 -2.10 -6.16 -23.49
CA GLN A 258 -2.47 -6.89 -22.28
C GLN A 258 -1.22 -7.52 -21.66
N TYR A 259 -1.06 -7.38 -20.35
CA TYR A 259 0.08 -7.93 -19.62
C TYR A 259 -0.29 -8.40 -18.22
N THR A 260 0.56 -9.25 -17.64
CA THR A 260 0.48 -9.69 -16.24
C THR A 260 1.81 -9.39 -15.54
N LYS A 261 1.77 -8.80 -14.35
CA LYS A 261 2.97 -8.59 -13.52
C LYS A 261 3.38 -9.90 -12.84
N MET A 262 4.65 -10.26 -12.93
CA MET A 262 5.18 -11.43 -12.21
C MET A 262 5.38 -11.11 -10.71
N LYS A 263 4.91 -12.00 -9.83
CA LYS A 263 4.98 -11.80 -8.38
C LYS A 263 6.43 -11.74 -7.90
N GLY A 264 6.77 -10.68 -7.17
CA GLY A 264 8.12 -10.50 -6.59
C GLY A 264 9.20 -10.10 -7.60
N GLU A 265 8.85 -9.85 -8.86
CA GLU A 265 9.79 -9.45 -9.91
C GLU A 265 9.35 -8.16 -10.61
N SER A 266 10.30 -7.31 -11.00
CA SER A 266 10.04 -6.17 -11.88
C SER A 266 9.97 -6.62 -13.34
N VAL A 267 9.07 -7.57 -13.61
CA VAL A 267 8.87 -8.21 -14.92
C VAL A 267 7.39 -8.20 -15.29
N LEU A 268 7.08 -7.77 -16.50
CA LEU A 268 5.78 -7.95 -17.14
C LEU A 268 5.85 -9.13 -18.11
N HIS A 269 4.88 -10.03 -18.03
CA HIS A 269 4.63 -11.10 -18.99
C HIS A 269 3.53 -10.67 -19.95
N LEU A 270 3.76 -10.84 -21.24
CA LEU A 270 2.87 -10.44 -22.31
C LEU A 270 2.73 -11.57 -23.33
N MET A 271 1.65 -11.53 -24.10
CA MET A 271 1.46 -12.41 -25.26
C MET A 271 1.43 -11.54 -26.52
N PHE A 272 2.25 -11.86 -27.52
CA PHE A 272 2.25 -11.17 -28.80
C PHE A 272 1.81 -12.13 -29.91
N SER A 273 0.99 -11.63 -30.83
CA SER A 273 0.57 -12.36 -32.02
C SER A 273 1.19 -11.70 -33.26
N GLY A 274 2.20 -12.33 -33.83
CA GLY A 274 2.78 -11.95 -35.12
C GLY A 274 2.01 -12.57 -36.29
N GLU A 275 2.56 -12.40 -37.49
CA GLU A 275 2.01 -12.98 -38.72
C GLU A 275 2.21 -14.51 -38.76
N ASN A 276 3.33 -15.00 -38.21
CA ASN A 276 3.69 -16.42 -38.31
C ASN A 276 3.27 -17.25 -37.10
N ALA A 277 3.20 -16.65 -35.91
CA ALA A 277 2.78 -17.34 -34.68
C ALA A 277 2.37 -16.39 -33.55
N GLN A 278 1.93 -16.98 -32.44
CA GLN A 278 1.78 -16.29 -31.17
C GLN A 278 2.85 -16.79 -30.18
N TRP A 279 3.41 -15.88 -29.38
CA TRP A 279 4.45 -16.23 -28.41
C TRP A 279 4.49 -15.34 -27.17
N ASN A 280 5.14 -15.86 -26.13
CA ASN A 280 5.34 -15.18 -24.86
C ASN A 280 6.45 -14.14 -24.95
N CYS A 281 6.20 -12.97 -24.37
CA CYS A 281 7.18 -11.91 -24.22
C CYS A 281 7.37 -11.54 -22.74
N TYR A 282 8.55 -11.04 -22.40
CA TYR A 282 8.89 -10.59 -21.05
C TYR A 282 9.60 -9.23 -21.10
N ALA A 283 9.01 -8.22 -20.45
CA ALA A 283 9.63 -6.92 -20.25
C ALA A 283 10.19 -6.84 -18.82
N LYS A 284 11.51 -6.78 -18.69
CA LYS A 284 12.23 -6.79 -17.41
C LYS A 284 12.90 -5.46 -17.15
N ALA A 285 12.56 -4.85 -16.01
CA ALA A 285 13.28 -3.74 -15.45
C ALA A 285 14.44 -4.24 -14.58
N ARG A 286 15.63 -3.70 -14.80
CA ARG A 286 16.84 -3.95 -14.02
C ARG A 286 17.26 -2.65 -13.36
N GLU A 287 16.50 -2.26 -12.35
CA GLU A 287 16.57 -0.93 -11.70
C GLU A 287 17.96 -0.60 -11.18
N LYS A 288 18.58 -1.53 -10.42
CA LYS A 288 19.95 -1.37 -9.90
C LYS A 288 21.02 -1.20 -10.99
N GLN A 289 20.77 -1.73 -12.19
CA GLN A 289 21.69 -1.62 -13.33
C GLN A 289 21.25 -0.54 -14.32
N GLN A 290 20.15 0.18 -14.04
CA GLN A 290 19.51 1.15 -14.92
C GLN A 290 19.33 0.63 -16.35
N GLN A 291 18.76 -0.56 -16.48
CA GLN A 291 18.55 -1.23 -17.76
C GLN A 291 17.11 -1.69 -17.96
N MET A 292 16.63 -1.59 -19.19
CA MET A 292 15.45 -2.32 -19.66
C MET A 292 15.90 -3.47 -20.55
N VAL A 293 15.27 -4.63 -20.38
CA VAL A 293 15.45 -5.78 -21.28
C VAL A 293 14.08 -6.29 -21.71
N PHE A 294 13.90 -6.53 -23.01
CA PHE A 294 12.70 -7.12 -23.56
C PHE A 294 13.03 -8.42 -24.29
N TYR A 295 12.30 -9.48 -23.97
CA TYR A 295 12.47 -10.81 -24.54
C TYR A 295 11.23 -11.23 -25.31
N SER A 296 11.42 -11.81 -26.49
CA SER A 296 10.44 -12.69 -27.16
C SER A 296 10.95 -14.13 -27.08
N ILE A 297 10.14 -15.04 -26.56
CA ILE A 297 10.50 -16.46 -26.49
C ILE A 297 9.99 -17.14 -27.75
N CYS A 298 10.85 -17.82 -28.49
CA CYS A 298 10.44 -18.59 -29.66
C CYS A 298 9.42 -19.65 -29.23
N PRO A 299 8.29 -19.82 -29.95
CA PRO A 299 7.27 -20.80 -29.57
C PRO A 299 7.74 -22.26 -29.73
N VAL A 300 8.88 -22.48 -30.39
CA VAL A 300 9.51 -23.80 -30.58
C VAL A 300 10.92 -23.80 -29.99
N LYS A 301 11.31 -24.94 -29.41
CA LYS A 301 12.68 -25.19 -28.95
C LYS A 301 13.44 -25.97 -30.02
N ALA A 302 14.74 -25.71 -30.15
CA ALA A 302 15.63 -26.49 -31.00
C ALA A 302 15.83 -27.90 -30.41
N PRO A 303 15.45 -28.98 -31.13
CA PRO A 303 15.76 -30.34 -30.73
C PRO A 303 17.27 -30.54 -30.60
N GLU A 304 17.70 -31.46 -29.72
CA GLU A 304 19.12 -31.68 -29.40
C GLU A 304 20.01 -31.86 -30.65
N ASN A 305 19.56 -32.68 -31.61
CA ASN A 305 20.28 -32.94 -32.86
C ASN A 305 20.33 -31.73 -33.81
N LYS A 306 19.52 -30.69 -33.58
CA LYS A 306 19.44 -29.47 -34.40
C LYS A 306 20.13 -28.26 -33.77
N ARG A 307 20.54 -28.34 -32.51
CA ARG A 307 21.12 -27.19 -31.77
C ARG A 307 22.37 -26.62 -32.44
N LEU A 308 23.22 -27.46 -33.04
CA LEU A 308 24.42 -26.98 -33.76
C LEU A 308 24.04 -26.16 -35.01
N ALA A 309 23.13 -26.68 -35.83
CA ALA A 309 22.64 -25.97 -37.02
C ALA A 309 21.91 -24.67 -36.63
N MET A 310 21.10 -24.72 -35.56
CA MET A 310 20.42 -23.54 -35.03
C MET A 310 21.41 -22.49 -34.52
N ALA A 311 22.46 -22.88 -33.82
CA ALA A 311 23.48 -21.96 -33.33
C ALA A 311 24.25 -21.27 -34.48
N GLU A 312 24.54 -22.00 -35.56
CA GLU A 312 25.15 -21.42 -36.76
C GLU A 312 24.21 -20.38 -37.39
N LEU A 313 22.92 -20.70 -37.54
CA LEU A 313 21.91 -19.79 -38.06
C LEU A 313 21.78 -18.53 -37.20
N ILE A 314 21.64 -18.69 -35.88
CA ILE A 314 21.56 -17.59 -34.92
C ILE A 314 22.81 -16.70 -35.00
N THR A 315 23.99 -17.30 -35.12
CA THR A 315 25.25 -16.54 -35.24
C THR A 315 25.28 -15.71 -36.52
N LYS A 316 24.80 -16.25 -37.64
CA LYS A 316 24.68 -15.53 -38.91
C LYS A 316 23.65 -14.40 -38.82
N ALA A 317 22.47 -14.68 -38.26
CA ALA A 317 21.43 -13.67 -38.04
C ALA A 317 21.96 -12.49 -37.21
N ASN A 318 22.63 -12.79 -36.09
CA ASN A 318 23.18 -11.78 -35.19
C ASN A 318 24.29 -10.92 -35.82
N PHE A 319 24.96 -11.40 -36.88
CA PHE A 319 25.95 -10.59 -37.59
C PHE A 319 25.29 -9.44 -38.38
N GLU A 320 24.05 -9.61 -38.81
CA GLU A 320 23.28 -8.62 -39.57
C GLU A 320 22.37 -7.78 -38.66
N THR A 321 22.06 -8.25 -37.45
CA THR A 321 21.23 -7.53 -36.49
C THR A 321 21.93 -6.32 -35.88
N ILE A 322 21.35 -5.14 -36.06
CA ILE A 322 21.86 -3.88 -35.46
C ILE A 322 21.31 -3.66 -34.03
N VAL A 323 20.03 -3.96 -33.80
CA VAL A 323 19.36 -3.76 -32.51
C VAL A 323 18.81 -5.08 -32.00
N GLY A 324 19.40 -5.56 -30.91
CA GLY A 324 19.05 -6.83 -30.30
C GLY A 324 19.89 -8.00 -30.78
N ASN A 325 19.52 -9.20 -30.36
CA ASN A 325 20.16 -10.44 -30.77
C ASN A 325 19.25 -11.65 -30.47
N PHE A 326 19.49 -12.76 -31.14
CA PHE A 326 18.99 -14.08 -30.78
C PHE A 326 19.95 -14.78 -29.82
N GLU A 327 19.38 -15.58 -28.92
CA GLU A 327 20.09 -16.43 -27.96
C GLU A 327 19.45 -17.80 -27.96
N MET A 328 20.25 -18.84 -27.71
CA MET A 328 19.76 -20.19 -27.49
C MET A 328 20.42 -20.78 -26.25
N ASP A 329 19.62 -21.36 -25.36
CA ASP A 329 20.15 -22.23 -24.30
C ASP A 329 20.46 -23.60 -24.92
N PHE A 330 21.73 -24.00 -24.88
CA PHE A 330 22.17 -25.28 -25.43
C PHE A 330 21.70 -26.50 -24.63
N ASN A 331 21.28 -26.33 -23.37
CA ASN A 331 20.84 -27.43 -22.52
C ASN A 331 19.46 -27.93 -22.95
N ASP A 332 18.53 -27.02 -23.22
CA ASP A 332 17.13 -27.35 -23.51
C ASP A 332 16.65 -26.90 -24.90
N GLY A 333 17.44 -26.09 -25.61
CA GLY A 333 17.13 -25.58 -26.94
C GLY A 333 16.16 -24.39 -26.95
N GLU A 334 15.89 -23.74 -25.81
CA GLU A 334 15.08 -22.53 -25.78
C GLU A 334 15.75 -21.42 -26.59
N ILE A 335 15.02 -20.86 -27.55
CA ILE A 335 15.48 -19.74 -28.38
C ILE A 335 14.73 -18.49 -27.93
N ARG A 336 15.43 -17.37 -27.82
CA ARG A 336 14.84 -16.07 -27.51
C ARG A 336 15.46 -14.94 -28.31
N CYS A 337 14.65 -13.94 -28.63
CA CYS A 337 15.09 -12.66 -29.17
C CYS A 337 15.17 -11.66 -28.01
N LYS A 338 16.29 -10.96 -27.85
CA LYS A 338 16.51 -9.98 -26.78
C LYS A 338 16.79 -8.60 -27.39
N THR A 339 16.12 -7.57 -26.88
CA THR A 339 16.55 -6.18 -27.01
C THR A 339 16.77 -5.59 -25.61
N SER A 340 17.68 -4.62 -25.50
CA SER A 340 17.96 -3.98 -24.22
C SER A 340 18.54 -2.60 -24.38
N ILE A 341 18.36 -1.75 -23.37
CA ILE A 341 18.93 -0.40 -23.32
C ILE A 341 19.44 -0.10 -21.91
N HIS A 342 20.56 0.62 -21.83
CA HIS A 342 21.09 1.24 -20.62
C HIS A 342 20.62 2.69 -20.57
N VAL A 343 20.03 3.11 -19.45
CA VAL A 343 19.45 4.46 -19.30
C VAL A 343 20.09 5.26 -18.17
N GLU A 344 21.23 4.80 -17.63
CA GLU A 344 22.02 5.61 -16.68
C GLU A 344 22.33 7.00 -17.23
N GLY A 345 22.05 8.01 -16.40
CA GLY A 345 22.25 9.42 -16.74
C GLY A 345 21.18 10.03 -17.66
N ASP A 346 20.15 9.28 -18.06
CA ASP A 346 19.04 9.79 -18.89
C ASP A 346 17.71 9.10 -18.52
N ARG A 347 16.63 9.44 -19.24
CA ARG A 347 15.27 8.91 -19.03
C ARG A 347 14.90 7.87 -20.07
N LEU A 348 14.22 6.81 -19.62
CA LEU A 348 13.57 5.86 -20.51
C LEU A 348 12.26 6.45 -21.05
N SER A 349 12.29 6.97 -22.29
CA SER A 349 11.11 7.56 -22.92
C SER A 349 10.23 6.52 -23.62
N PHE A 350 8.95 6.84 -23.80
CA PHE A 350 7.98 6.03 -24.56
C PHE A 350 8.51 5.63 -25.94
N ALA A 351 9.14 6.56 -26.67
CA ALA A 351 9.70 6.30 -28.00
C ALA A 351 10.84 5.27 -27.98
N LEU A 352 11.70 5.32 -26.96
CA LEU A 352 12.79 4.33 -26.79
C LEU A 352 12.23 2.94 -26.50
N ILE A 353 11.23 2.85 -25.62
CA ILE A 353 10.54 1.59 -25.32
C ILE A 353 9.89 1.03 -26.59
N LYS A 354 9.12 1.87 -27.29
CA LYS A 354 8.44 1.49 -28.53
C LYS A 354 9.41 0.90 -29.55
N ASN A 355 10.51 1.60 -29.80
CA ASN A 355 11.50 1.15 -30.79
C ASN A 355 12.12 -0.21 -30.41
N LEU A 356 12.43 -0.44 -29.13
CA LEU A 356 12.99 -1.72 -28.67
C LEU A 356 11.98 -2.86 -28.78
N VAL A 357 10.76 -2.64 -28.28
CA VAL A 357 9.69 -3.66 -28.27
C VAL A 357 9.33 -4.07 -29.69
N TYR A 358 9.07 -3.11 -30.57
CA TYR A 358 8.67 -3.41 -31.93
C TYR A 358 9.81 -4.00 -32.77
N ALA A 359 11.05 -3.52 -32.60
CA ALA A 359 12.20 -4.18 -33.24
C ALA A 359 12.34 -5.65 -32.80
N ASN A 360 12.10 -5.94 -31.52
CA ASN A 360 12.22 -7.30 -30.99
C ASN A 360 11.16 -8.25 -31.56
N VAL A 361 9.88 -7.87 -31.49
CA VAL A 361 8.79 -8.76 -31.94
C VAL A 361 8.77 -8.90 -33.46
N SER A 362 9.05 -7.85 -34.21
CA SER A 362 9.17 -7.93 -35.68
C SER A 362 10.32 -8.84 -36.10
N MET A 363 11.47 -8.74 -35.43
CA MET A 363 12.60 -9.61 -35.71
C MET A 363 12.31 -11.08 -35.37
N MET A 364 11.61 -11.36 -34.26
CA MET A 364 11.19 -12.74 -33.96
C MET A 364 10.27 -13.29 -35.04
N ASP A 365 9.27 -12.51 -35.46
CA ASP A 365 8.30 -12.94 -36.48
C ASP A 365 8.97 -13.23 -37.83
N GLU A 366 9.90 -12.37 -38.25
CA GLU A 366 10.62 -12.48 -39.52
C GLU A 366 11.50 -13.74 -39.58
N TYR A 367 12.19 -14.06 -38.49
CA TYR A 367 13.12 -15.20 -38.44
C TYR A 367 12.46 -16.52 -38.05
N LEU A 368 11.25 -16.50 -37.50
CA LEU A 368 10.55 -17.71 -37.05
C LEU A 368 10.39 -18.77 -38.17
N PRO A 369 10.01 -18.43 -39.41
CA PRO A 369 9.96 -19.41 -40.50
C PRO A 369 11.32 -20.07 -40.79
N LEU A 370 12.42 -19.32 -40.67
CA LEU A 370 13.77 -19.87 -40.84
C LEU A 370 14.11 -20.84 -39.71
N PHE A 371 13.77 -20.51 -38.46
CA PHE A 371 13.97 -21.43 -37.34
C PHE A 371 13.19 -22.73 -37.52
N LEU A 372 11.92 -22.64 -37.94
CA LEU A 372 11.10 -23.81 -38.26
C LEU A 372 11.72 -24.65 -39.38
N SER A 373 12.25 -24.01 -40.43
CA SER A 373 12.89 -24.73 -41.54
C SER A 373 14.12 -25.56 -41.11
N VAL A 374 14.89 -25.09 -40.12
CA VAL A 374 16.02 -25.85 -39.57
C VAL A 374 15.55 -27.00 -38.69
N ILE A 375 14.49 -26.77 -37.92
CA ILE A 375 13.91 -27.78 -37.03
C ILE A 375 13.28 -28.92 -37.84
N ASP A 376 12.51 -28.58 -38.87
CA ASP A 376 11.76 -29.53 -39.70
C ASP A 376 12.60 -30.13 -40.85
N GLY A 377 13.69 -29.47 -41.24
CA GLY A 377 14.56 -29.93 -42.31
C GLY A 377 15.39 -31.17 -41.92
N ASP A 378 15.82 -31.96 -42.90
CA ASP A 378 16.61 -33.20 -42.67
C ASP A 378 18.11 -32.96 -42.40
N VAL A 379 18.56 -31.70 -42.30
CA VAL A 379 20.00 -31.35 -42.19
C VAL A 379 20.65 -31.81 -40.90
#